data_AF-A0A172ZIG6-F1
#
_entry.id   AF-A0A172ZIG6-F1
#
_cell.length_a   1.000
_cell.length_b   1.000
_cell.length_c   1.000
_cell.angle_alpha   90.00
_cell.angle_beta   90.00
_cell.angle_gamma   90.00
#
_symmetry.space_group_name_H-M   'P 1'
#
loop_
_entity.id
_entity.type
_entity.pdbx_description
1 polymer ?
#
loop_
_entity_poly.entity_id
_entity_poly.type
_entity_poly.pdbx_seq_one_letter_code
_entity_poly.pdbx_strand_id
1 'polypeptide(L)' 'MYKMKVTYEVMLGLAAEMVWDQVLREHRIEELNTLIDRALADRDEESFQKWTNELRSLAPAIEVELPEVEHDERKSLSH' A
#
# COMPACT_ATOMS: atom_id res chain seq x y z
N MET A 1 35.33 17.62 -19.26
CA MET A 1 34.33 18.57 -18.74
C MET A 1 32.92 18.31 -19.28
N TYR A 2 32.69 18.19 -20.59
CA TYR A 2 31.35 17.93 -21.17
C TYR A 2 30.69 16.61 -20.72
N LYS A 3 31.43 15.50 -20.69
CA LYS A 3 30.89 14.19 -20.24
C LYS A 3 30.30 14.23 -18.83
N MET A 4 30.94 14.98 -17.93
CA MET A 4 30.55 15.05 -16.52
C MET A 4 29.26 15.86 -16.31
N LYS A 5 29.00 16.83 -17.20
CA LYS A 5 27.75 17.59 -17.23
C LYS A 5 26.58 16.75 -17.75
N VAL A 6 26.81 15.99 -18.83
CA VAL A 6 25.82 15.07 -19.40
C VAL A 6 25.42 13.99 -18.39
N THR A 7 26.38 13.42 -17.65
CA THR A 7 26.06 12.43 -16.60
C THR A 7 25.26 13.03 -15.45
N TYR A 8 25.52 14.30 -15.09
CA TYR A 8 24.79 14.98 -14.01
C TYR A 8 23.34 15.27 -14.40
N GLU A 9 23.09 15.74 -15.62
CA GLU A 9 21.75 15.96 -16.15
C GLU A 9 20.93 14.66 -16.20
N VAL A 10 21.56 13.54 -16.58
CA VAL A 10 20.92 12.20 -16.55
C VAL A 10 20.58 11.77 -15.12
N MET A 11 21.47 11.97 -14.16
CA MET A 11 21.21 11.64 -12.75
C MET A 11 20.08 12.49 -12.16
N LEU A 12 20.01 13.78 -12.52
CA LEU A 12 18.90 14.65 -12.11
C LEU A 12 17.57 14.22 -12.73
N GLY A 13 17.57 13.80 -13.99
CA GLY A 13 16.38 13.23 -14.65
C GLY A 13 15.87 12.00 -13.92
N LEU A 14 16.77 11.06 -13.61
CA LEU A 14 16.44 9.86 -12.83
C LEU A 14 15.90 10.21 -11.43
N ALA A 15 16.53 11.16 -10.73
CA ALA A 15 16.07 11.58 -9.41
C ALA A 15 14.65 12.19 -9.46
N ALA A 16 14.35 12.99 -10.49
CA ALA A 16 13.02 13.54 -10.69
C ALA A 16 11.98 12.45 -10.95
N GLU A 17 12.31 11.44 -11.76
CA GLU A 17 11.45 10.27 -12.01
C GLU A 17 11.19 9.49 -10.72
N MET A 18 12.21 9.23 -9.91
CA MET A 18 12.08 8.52 -8.64
C MET A 18 11.18 9.27 -7.63
N VAL A 19 11.34 10.60 -7.53
CA VAL A 19 10.51 11.44 -6.66
C VAL A 19 9.07 11.43 -7.16
N TRP A 20 8.85 11.55 -8.47
CA TRP A 20 7.52 11.54 -9.06
C TRP A 20 6.79 10.22 -8.81
N ASP A 21 7.48 9.12 -9.06
CA ASP A 21 7.00 7.76 -8.85
C ASP A 21 6.65 7.50 -7.38
N GLN A 22 7.46 8.04 -6.46
CA GLN A 22 7.16 7.97 -5.02
C GLN A 22 5.90 8.75 -4.64
N VAL A 23 5.80 10.01 -5.03
CA VAL A 23 4.64 10.86 -4.70
C VAL A 23 3.36 10.28 -5.30
N LEU A 24 3.43 9.76 -6.53
CA LEU A 24 2.27 9.15 -7.19
C LEU A 24 1.79 7.89 -6.45
N ARG A 25 2.73 7.05 -5.98
CA ARG A 25 2.38 5.90 -5.14
C ARG A 25 1.73 6.33 -3.83
N GLU A 26 2.33 7.27 -3.12
CA GLU A 26 1.82 7.76 -1.84
C GLU A 26 0.40 8.31 -1.98
N HIS A 27 0.16 9.16 -2.97
CA HIS A 27 -1.16 9.70 -3.26
C HIS A 27 -2.19 8.59 -3.54
N ARG A 28 -1.81 7.57 -4.32
CA ARG A 28 -2.73 6.47 -4.64
C ARG A 28 -3.05 5.62 -3.41
N ILE A 29 -2.07 5.41 -2.53
CA ILE A 29 -2.27 4.70 -1.25
C ILE A 29 -3.23 5.49 -0.34
N GLU A 30 -3.04 6.80 -0.22
CA GLU A 30 -3.94 7.67 0.56
C GLU A 30 -5.38 7.65 0.02
N GLU A 31 -5.54 7.70 -1.30
CA GLU A 31 -6.85 7.61 -1.96
C GLU A 31 -7.53 6.26 -1.66
N LEU A 32 -6.80 5.15 -1.77
CA LEU A 32 -7.32 3.81 -1.48
C LEU A 32 -7.72 3.65 -0.02
N ASN A 33 -6.91 4.14 0.92
CA ASN A 33 -7.26 4.14 2.35
C ASN A 33 -8.57 4.90 2.60
N THR A 34 -8.74 6.07 1.96
CA THR A 34 -9.97 6.86 2.06
C THR A 34 -11.18 6.09 1.53
N LEU A 35 -11.04 5.37 0.41
CA LEU A 35 -12.10 4.54 -0.16
C LEU A 35 -12.43 3.33 0.71
N ILE A 36 -11.42 2.71 1.33
CA ILE A 36 -11.58 1.61 2.29
C ILE A 36 -12.34 2.10 3.53
N ASP A 37 -11.95 3.22 4.13
CA ASP A 37 -12.61 3.79 5.30
C ASP A 37 -14.08 4.12 5.01
N ARG A 38 -14.36 4.64 3.81
CA ARG A 38 -15.74 4.88 3.36
C ARG A 38 -16.52 3.58 3.21
N ALA A 39 -15.94 2.56 2.58
CA ALA A 39 -16.59 1.26 2.43
C ALA A 39 -16.90 0.61 3.78
N LEU A 40 -16.00 0.75 4.77
CA LEU A 40 -16.23 0.30 6.14
C LEU A 40 -17.39 1.07 6.81
N ALA A 41 -17.45 2.40 6.65
CA ALA A 41 -18.54 3.21 7.17
C ALA A 41 -19.90 2.83 6.56
N ASP A 42 -19.91 2.54 5.27
CA ASP A 42 -21.11 2.15 4.52
C ASP A 42 -21.45 0.65 4.67
N ARG A 43 -20.61 -0.14 5.37
CA ARG A 43 -20.68 -1.60 5.50
C ARG A 43 -20.74 -2.34 4.16
N ASP A 44 -20.05 -1.79 3.16
CA ASP A 44 -19.93 -2.37 1.83
C ASP A 44 -18.70 -3.28 1.73
N GLU A 45 -18.95 -4.58 1.93
CA GLU A 45 -17.94 -5.64 1.93
C GLU A 45 -17.29 -5.83 0.54
N GLU A 46 -18.05 -5.64 -0.55
CA GLU A 46 -17.54 -5.80 -1.91
C GLU A 46 -16.53 -4.69 -2.24
N SER A 47 -16.90 -3.43 -1.96
CA SER A 47 -16.00 -2.29 -2.15
C SER A 47 -14.77 -2.39 -1.25
N PHE A 48 -14.95 -2.78 0.03
CA PHE A 48 -13.83 -2.99 0.95
C PHE A 48 -12.83 -4.01 0.41
N GLN A 49 -13.31 -5.18 -0.03
CA GLN A 49 -12.44 -6.24 -0.54
C GLN A 49 -11.71 -5.81 -1.82
N LYS A 50 -12.41 -5.11 -2.72
CA LYS A 50 -11.85 -4.59 -3.96
C LYS A 50 -10.69 -3.62 -3.69
N TRP A 51 -10.92 -2.59 -2.90
CA TRP A 51 -9.92 -1.55 -2.64
C TRP A 51 -8.75 -2.07 -1.80
N THR A 52 -9.01 -2.99 -0.86
CA THR A 52 -7.96 -3.65 -0.08
C THR A 52 -7.05 -4.50 -0.97
N ASN A 53 -7.61 -5.21 -1.95
CA ASN A 53 -6.82 -5.98 -2.91
C ASN A 53 -5.98 -5.07 -3.82
N GLU A 54 -6.53 -3.94 -4.24
CA GLU A 54 -5.79 -2.94 -5.02
C GLU A 54 -4.68 -2.27 -4.20
N LEU A 55 -4.91 -2.01 -2.90
CA LEU A 55 -3.88 -1.51 -2.02
C LEU A 55 -2.74 -2.53 -1.84
N ARG A 56 -3.08 -3.82 -1.71
CA ARG A 56 -2.10 -4.90 -1.57
C ARG A 56 -1.23 -5.08 -2.82
N SER A 57 -1.74 -4.80 -4.02
CA SER A 57 -0.94 -4.88 -5.25
C SER A 57 0.01 -3.68 -5.43
N LEU A 58 -0.29 -2.54 -4.79
CA LEU A 58 0.55 -1.33 -4.82
C LEU A 58 1.56 -1.28 -3.68
N ALA A 59 1.28 -1.94 -2.56
CA ALA A 59 2.28 -2.13 -1.52
C ALA A 59 3.46 -2.92 -2.12
N PRO A 60 4.72 -2.49 -1.94
CA PRO A 60 5.86 -3.37 -2.21
C PRO A 60 5.58 -4.68 -1.46
N ALA A 61 5.97 -5.83 -2.03
CA ALA A 61 5.71 -7.16 -1.46
C ALA A 61 6.31 -7.28 -0.05
N ILE A 62 5.64 -6.71 0.93
CA ILE A 62 5.76 -7.02 2.33
C ILE A 62 4.96 -8.30 2.39
N GLU A 63 5.66 -9.43 2.57
CA GLU A 63 5.04 -10.61 3.13
C GLU A 63 4.40 -10.16 4.44
N VAL A 64 3.11 -9.81 4.35
CA VAL A 64 2.30 -9.58 5.53
C VAL A 64 2.14 -10.97 6.11
N GLU A 65 3.07 -11.37 6.97
CA GLU A 65 2.81 -12.40 7.98
C GLU A 65 1.61 -11.86 8.77
N LEU A 66 0.41 -12.24 8.32
CA LEU A 66 -0.80 -11.99 9.06
C LEU A 66 -0.57 -12.64 10.42
N PRO A 67 -0.71 -11.89 11.54
CA PRO A 67 -0.59 -12.50 12.85
C PRO A 67 -1.58 -13.66 12.89
N GLU A 68 -1.08 -14.88 13.14
CA GLU A 68 -1.92 -16.05 13.33
C GLU A 68 -2.93 -15.68 14.40
N VAL A 69 -4.19 -15.50 13.99
CA VAL A 69 -5.28 -15.25 14.92
C VAL A 69 -5.45 -16.56 15.67
N GLU A 70 -4.83 -16.68 16.84
CA GLU A 70 -5.12 -17.74 17.79
C GLU A 70 -6.61 -17.65 18.09
N HIS A 71 -7.39 -18.52 17.45
CA HIS A 71 -8.75 -18.81 17.86
C HIS A 71 -8.66 -19.44 19.25
N ASP A 72 -8.78 -18.61 20.29
CA ASP A 72 -8.93 -19.07 21.66
C ASP A 72 -10.26 -19.82 21.79
N GLU A 73 -10.24 -21.13 21.49
CA GLU A 73 -11.36 -22.05 21.67
C GLU A 73 -11.69 -22.32 23.14
N ARG A 74 -11.18 -21.53 24.11
CA ARG A 74 -11.47 -21.73 25.53
C ARG A 74 -12.76 -21.01 25.96
N LYS A 75 -13.88 -21.37 25.35
CA LYS A 75 -15.20 -21.23 25.97
C LYS A 75 -16.11 -22.44 25.69
N SER A 76 -15.66 -23.60 26.14
CA SER A 76 -16.55 -24.69 26.53
C SER A 76 -16.36 -24.97 28.02
N LEU A 77 -16.98 -24.08 28.81
CA LEU A 77 -17.39 -24.36 30.19
C LEU A 77 -18.24 -25.64 30.18
N SER A 78 -17.72 -26.69 30.81
CA SER A 78 -18.49 -27.83 31.31
C SER A 78 -17.76 -28.40 32.51
N HIS A 79 -17.99 -27.81 33.68
CA HIS A 79 -17.86 -28.49 34.96
C HIS A 79 -19.22 -28.42 35.65
#